data_AF-A0A952U673-F1
#
_entry.id   AF-A0A952U673-F1
#
_cell.length_a   1.000
_cell.length_b   1.000
_cell.length_c   1.000
_cell.angle_alpha   90.00
_cell.angle_beta   90.00
_cell.angle_gamma   90.00
#
_symmetry.space_group_name_H-M   'P 1'
#
loop_
_entity.id
_entity.type
_entity.pdbx_description
1 polymer ?
#
loop_
_entity_poly.entity_id
_entity_poly.type
_entity_poly.pdbx_seq_one_letter_code
_entity_poly.pdbx_strand_id
1 'polypeptide(L)'
;MFEQHLHQQNLADQLLELIDVPTKTHPQQRAKRRAYDLLKVFEGGMWHTRAFEDTFKDHPAFAFREGKIIHVGDGDVREDVCALLADYDSRLPKPIQPTEHRDPDDIPTMTTAQAAEYLGVSEDTIYLHATRKRTLHGELIGGKVMLFSKNELERYKPLLGHRGRPRKIPQNAK
;
A
#
# COMPACT_ATOMS: atom_id res chain seq x y z
N MET A 1 23.12 3.12 -24.39
CA MET A 1 22.26 2.15 -25.12
C MET A 1 21.06 1.64 -24.31
N PHE A 2 20.95 1.91 -23.01
CA PHE A 2 19.83 1.44 -22.17
C PHE A 2 18.51 2.24 -22.38
N GLU A 3 18.60 3.55 -22.58
CA GLU A 3 17.45 4.47 -22.65
C GLU A 3 16.48 4.20 -23.82
N GLN A 4 16.96 3.66 -24.95
CA GLN A 4 16.12 3.44 -26.14
C GLN A 4 15.21 2.20 -26.04
N HIS A 5 15.35 1.38 -25.00
CA HIS A 5 14.58 0.14 -24.83
C HIS A 5 13.70 0.14 -23.57
N LEU A 6 13.74 1.24 -22.81
CA LEU A 6 12.95 1.48 -21.62
C LEU A 6 11.52 1.91 -21.97
N HIS A 7 10.80 1.02 -22.65
CA HIS A 7 9.36 1.13 -22.79
C HIS A 7 8.71 0.15 -21.81
N GLN A 8 7.80 0.63 -20.96
CA GLN A 8 7.18 -0.13 -19.88
C GLN A 8 6.65 -1.50 -20.33
N GLN A 9 5.97 -1.54 -21.49
CA GLN A 9 5.45 -2.79 -22.07
C GLN A 9 6.57 -3.77 -22.47
N ASN A 10 7.64 -3.29 -23.12
CA ASN A 10 8.76 -4.15 -23.52
C ASN A 10 9.49 -4.73 -22.31
N LEU A 11 9.60 -3.96 -21.22
CA LEU A 11 10.20 -4.44 -19.97
C LEU A 11 9.28 -5.43 -19.26
N ALA A 12 7.97 -5.17 -19.26
CA ALA A 12 6.99 -6.09 -18.69
C ALA A 12 7.03 -7.44 -19.39
N ASP A 13 7.06 -7.45 -20.73
CA ASP A 13 7.20 -8.66 -21.54
C ASP A 13 8.50 -9.42 -21.20
N GLN A 14 9.62 -8.71 -21.10
CA GLN A 14 10.91 -9.33 -20.73
C GLN A 14 10.89 -9.92 -19.30
N LEU A 15 10.27 -9.24 -18.33
CA LEU A 15 10.12 -9.75 -16.98
C LEU A 15 9.15 -10.94 -16.92
N LEU A 16 8.11 -10.94 -17.75
CA LEU A 16 7.17 -12.05 -17.90
C LEU A 16 7.89 -13.32 -18.39
N GLU A 17 8.72 -13.19 -19.43
CA GLU A 17 9.53 -14.29 -19.97
C GLU A 17 10.43 -14.92 -18.89
N LEU A 18 11.00 -14.10 -18.00
CA LEU A 18 11.86 -14.57 -16.91
C LEU A 18 11.09 -15.37 -15.83
N ILE A 19 9.85 -14.97 -15.51
CA ILE A 19 9.07 -15.60 -14.44
C ILE A 19 8.21 -16.78 -14.91
N ASP A 20 7.94 -16.88 -16.22
CA ASP A 20 7.12 -17.95 -16.81
C ASP A 20 7.86 -19.30 -16.95
N VAL A 21 9.01 -19.45 -16.30
CA VAL A 21 9.70 -20.73 -16.22
C VAL A 21 8.91 -21.76 -15.38
N PRO A 22 9.06 -23.07 -15.62
CA PRO A 22 8.36 -24.12 -14.86
C PRO A 22 8.68 -24.10 -13.37
N THR A 23 7.67 -24.34 -12.53
CA THR A 23 7.80 -24.42 -11.07
C THR A 23 7.81 -25.87 -10.61
N LYS A 24 8.74 -26.23 -9.71
CA LYS A 24 8.87 -27.59 -9.16
C LYS A 24 8.45 -27.69 -7.69
N THR A 25 8.45 -26.57 -6.97
CA THR A 25 8.16 -26.54 -5.53
C THR A 25 7.05 -25.56 -5.19
N HIS A 26 6.36 -25.78 -4.08
CA HIS A 26 5.30 -24.88 -3.60
C HIS A 26 5.80 -23.44 -3.33
N PRO A 27 7.00 -23.21 -2.75
CA PRO A 27 7.59 -21.86 -2.67
C PRO A 27 7.74 -21.17 -4.03
N GLN A 28 8.22 -21.89 -5.06
CA GLN A 28 8.37 -21.34 -6.42
C GLN A 28 7.01 -20.95 -7.03
N GLN A 29 5.96 -21.74 -6.79
CA GLN A 29 4.60 -21.42 -7.23
C GLN A 29 4.06 -20.15 -6.55
N ARG A 30 4.32 -19.99 -5.25
CA ARG A 30 3.94 -18.78 -4.50
C ARG A 30 4.70 -17.56 -5.00
N ALA A 31 6.01 -17.66 -5.22
CA ALA A 31 6.83 -16.61 -5.79
C ALA A 31 6.37 -16.24 -7.20
N LYS A 32 6.07 -17.24 -8.05
CA LYS A 32 5.50 -17.03 -9.40
C LYS A 32 4.23 -16.19 -9.32
N ARG A 33 3.25 -16.61 -8.51
CA ARG A 33 1.98 -15.87 -8.34
C ARG A 33 2.20 -14.43 -7.89
N ARG A 34 3.07 -14.21 -6.91
CA ARG A 34 3.40 -12.87 -6.42
C ARG A 34 4.04 -12.00 -7.50
N ALA A 35 4.95 -12.57 -8.30
CA ALA A 35 5.58 -11.86 -9.40
C ALA A 35 4.56 -11.44 -10.47
N TYR A 36 3.61 -12.31 -10.83
CA TYR A 36 2.51 -11.94 -11.73
C TYR A 36 1.63 -10.81 -11.19
N ASP A 37 1.29 -10.86 -9.90
CA ASP A 37 0.45 -9.82 -9.29
C ASP A 37 1.17 -8.46 -9.31
N LEU A 38 2.48 -8.43 -9.01
CA LEU A 38 3.30 -7.22 -9.10
C LEU A 38 3.50 -6.75 -10.54
N LEU A 39 3.67 -7.68 -11.48
CA LEU A 39 3.85 -7.34 -12.90
C LEU A 39 2.61 -6.66 -13.47
N LYS A 40 1.40 -7.14 -13.12
CA LYS A 40 0.14 -6.47 -13.51
C LYS A 40 0.03 -5.06 -12.96
N VAL A 41 0.46 -4.84 -11.72
CA VAL A 41 0.50 -3.50 -11.11
C VAL A 41 1.50 -2.63 -11.85
N PHE A 42 2.67 -3.17 -12.20
CA PHE A 42 3.67 -2.48 -12.98
C PHE A 42 3.15 -2.10 -14.38
N GLU A 43 2.48 -3.01 -15.10
CA GLU A 43 1.90 -2.76 -16.44
C GLU A 43 0.81 -1.69 -16.42
N GLY A 44 -0.06 -1.71 -15.42
CA GLY A 44 -1.14 -0.72 -15.25
C GLY A 44 -0.72 0.55 -14.51
N GLY A 45 0.52 0.60 -14.02
CA GLY A 45 1.03 1.64 -13.15
C GLY A 45 1.65 2.83 -13.88
N MET A 46 2.06 3.84 -13.11
CA MET A 46 2.76 5.00 -13.65
C MET A 46 4.17 4.61 -14.10
N TRP A 47 4.51 4.94 -15.35
CA TRP A 47 5.85 4.73 -15.89
C TRP A 47 6.80 5.84 -15.47
N HIS A 48 7.95 5.46 -14.89
CA HIS A 48 8.99 6.42 -14.53
C HIS A 48 10.39 5.86 -14.85
N THR A 49 10.87 6.13 -16.07
CA THR A 49 12.13 5.63 -16.63
C THR A 49 13.31 5.71 -15.66
N ARG A 50 13.55 6.87 -15.03
CA ARG A 50 14.67 7.06 -14.10
C ARG A 50 14.55 6.23 -12.82
N ALA A 51 13.33 6.08 -12.31
CA ALA A 51 13.11 5.29 -11.09
C ALA A 51 13.39 3.81 -11.37
N PHE A 52 12.95 3.33 -12.53
CA PHE A 52 13.25 1.97 -12.97
C PHE A 52 14.75 1.76 -13.22
N GLU A 53 15.42 2.73 -13.86
CA GLU A 53 16.88 2.69 -14.05
C GLU A 53 17.65 2.56 -12.74
N ASP A 54 17.29 3.36 -11.75
CA ASP A 54 17.97 3.36 -10.45
C ASP A 54 17.71 2.04 -9.71
N THR A 55 16.46 1.57 -9.68
CA THR A 55 16.12 0.26 -9.15
C THR A 55 16.88 -0.86 -9.86
N PHE A 56 16.94 -0.83 -11.19
CA PHE A 56 17.61 -1.87 -11.97
C PHE A 56 19.12 -1.92 -11.69
N LYS A 57 19.77 -0.76 -11.54
CA LYS A 57 21.20 -0.68 -11.18
C LYS A 57 21.48 -1.22 -9.77
N ASP A 58 20.53 -1.05 -8.85
CA ASP A 58 20.66 -1.50 -7.46
C ASP A 58 20.34 -2.99 -7.27
N HIS A 59 19.86 -3.68 -8.32
CA HIS A 59 19.55 -5.10 -8.31
C HIS A 59 20.60 -5.94 -9.09
N PRO A 60 21.66 -6.46 -8.43
CA PRO A 60 22.75 -7.18 -9.10
C PRO A 60 22.34 -8.54 -9.71
N ALA A 61 21.14 -9.03 -9.39
CA ALA A 61 20.59 -10.26 -9.94
C ALA A 61 20.23 -10.13 -11.44
N PHE A 62 20.19 -8.92 -11.99
CA PHE A 62 19.86 -8.67 -13.39
C PHE A 62 21.00 -7.98 -14.13
N ALA A 63 21.14 -8.32 -15.40
CA ALA A 63 22.03 -7.64 -16.33
C ALA A 63 21.29 -7.34 -17.63
N PHE A 64 21.71 -6.28 -18.32
CA PHE A 64 21.20 -5.94 -19.64
C PHE A 64 22.23 -6.34 -20.70
N ARG A 65 21.89 -7.30 -21.57
CA ARG A 65 22.76 -7.76 -22.66
C ARG A 65 21.95 -7.88 -23.93
N GLU A 66 22.51 -7.40 -25.05
CA GLU A 66 21.90 -7.53 -26.38
C GLU A 66 20.44 -7.04 -26.45
N GLY A 67 20.10 -6.01 -25.68
CA GLY A 67 18.75 -5.44 -25.64
C GLY A 67 17.74 -6.20 -24.77
N LYS A 68 18.19 -7.21 -24.01
CA LYS A 68 17.36 -8.02 -23.11
C LYS A 68 17.84 -7.96 -21.67
N ILE A 69 16.87 -8.02 -20.75
CA ILE A 69 17.12 -8.32 -19.34
C ILE A 69 17.39 -9.82 -19.21
N ILE A 70 18.51 -10.15 -18.59
CA ILE A 70 18.85 -11.52 -18.21
C ILE A 70 18.99 -11.61 -16.70
N HIS A 71 18.58 -12.75 -16.14
CA HIS A 71 18.82 -13.08 -14.74
C HIS A 71 20.18 -13.76 -14.61
N VAL A 72 21.04 -13.21 -13.75
CA VAL A 72 22.41 -13.68 -13.48
C VAL A 72 22.63 -13.96 -11.99
N GLY A 73 21.60 -13.80 -11.16
CA GLY A 73 21.66 -14.07 -9.73
C GLY A 73 21.62 -15.58 -9.44
N ASP A 74 22.20 -15.97 -8.31
CA ASP A 74 22.19 -17.37 -7.83
C ASP A 74 20.84 -17.78 -7.19
N GLY A 75 19.90 -16.83 -7.08
CA GLY A 75 18.59 -17.00 -6.43
C GLY A 75 17.46 -17.47 -7.35
N ASP A 76 16.24 -17.54 -6.81
CA ASP A 76 15.04 -17.74 -7.64
C ASP A 76 14.71 -16.44 -8.38
N VAL A 77 14.78 -16.49 -9.72
CA VAL A 77 14.43 -15.36 -10.59
C VAL A 77 13.09 -14.70 -10.23
N ARG A 78 12.12 -15.47 -9.73
CA ARG A 78 10.80 -14.93 -9.36
C ARG A 78 10.85 -14.08 -8.09
N GLU A 79 11.66 -14.48 -7.11
CA GLU A 79 11.91 -13.69 -5.90
C GLU A 79 12.65 -12.41 -6.26
N ASP A 80 13.64 -12.49 -7.15
CA ASP A 80 14.40 -11.33 -7.60
C ASP A 80 13.55 -10.36 -8.42
N VAL A 81 12.66 -10.86 -9.29
CA VAL A 81 11.70 -10.02 -10.03
C VAL A 81 10.69 -9.39 -9.06
N CYS A 82 10.23 -10.11 -8.04
CA CYS A 82 9.39 -9.52 -6.99
C CYS A 82 10.10 -8.37 -6.26
N ALA A 83 11.38 -8.56 -5.93
CA ALA A 83 12.17 -7.56 -5.23
C ALA A 83 12.37 -6.31 -6.12
N LEU A 84 12.73 -6.51 -7.39
CA LEU A 84 12.88 -5.44 -8.39
C LEU A 84 11.59 -4.61 -8.52
N LEU A 85 10.44 -5.26 -8.71
CA LEU A 85 9.17 -4.56 -8.90
C LEU A 85 8.68 -3.85 -7.63
N ALA A 86 8.94 -4.44 -6.46
CA ALA A 86 8.59 -3.82 -5.18
C ALA A 86 9.47 -2.59 -4.87
N ASP A 87 10.76 -2.66 -5.18
CA ASP A 87 11.66 -1.52 -5.01
C ASP A 87 11.29 -0.38 -5.98
N TYR A 88 10.98 -0.71 -7.24
CA TYR A 88 10.48 0.27 -8.21
C TYR A 88 9.23 0.99 -7.70
N ASP A 89 8.22 0.24 -7.25
CA ASP A 89 6.99 0.83 -6.69
C ASP A 89 7.27 1.73 -5.48
N SER A 90 8.26 1.38 -4.65
CA SER A 90 8.66 2.18 -3.49
C SER A 90 9.31 3.52 -3.86
N ARG A 91 9.97 3.58 -5.03
CA ARG A 91 10.67 4.76 -5.57
C ARG A 91 9.80 5.62 -6.44
N LEU A 92 8.66 5.11 -6.90
CA LEU A 92 7.67 5.96 -7.55
C LEU A 92 7.30 7.08 -6.58
N PRO A 93 7.11 8.32 -7.09
CA PRO A 93 6.50 9.36 -6.31
C PRO A 93 5.13 8.80 -5.90
N LYS A 94 5.03 8.40 -4.64
CA LYS A 94 3.74 8.03 -4.07
C LYS A 94 2.84 9.19 -4.41
N PRO A 95 1.62 8.96 -4.91
CA PRO A 95 0.62 10.01 -4.90
C PRO A 95 0.79 10.66 -3.53
N ILE A 96 1.02 11.98 -3.50
CA ILE A 96 0.75 12.73 -2.30
C ILE A 96 -0.70 12.34 -2.08
N GLN A 97 -0.95 11.33 -1.22
CA GLN A 97 -2.27 11.10 -0.69
C GLN A 97 -2.62 12.50 -0.27
N PRO A 98 -3.66 13.14 -0.86
CA PRO A 98 -3.95 14.52 -0.56
C PRO A 98 -3.94 14.55 0.96
N THR A 99 -2.91 15.16 1.53
CA THR A 99 -2.60 15.05 2.95
C THR A 99 -3.73 15.83 3.52
N GLU A 100 -4.76 15.09 3.90
CA GLU A 100 -6.15 15.45 3.74
C GLU A 100 -6.33 16.80 4.42
N HIS A 101 -6.25 17.92 3.68
CA HIS A 101 -5.84 19.24 4.18
C HIS A 101 -5.69 19.27 5.70
N ARG A 102 -4.52 18.84 6.23
CA ARG A 102 -4.25 18.93 7.67
C ARG A 102 -4.01 20.41 7.88
N ASP A 103 -5.09 21.11 8.23
CA ASP A 103 -5.05 22.50 8.64
C ASP A 103 -3.91 22.61 9.67
N PRO A 104 -2.94 23.53 9.51
CA PRO A 104 -1.85 23.68 10.48
C PRO A 104 -2.34 23.87 11.92
N ASP A 105 -3.60 24.26 12.12
CA ASP A 105 -4.25 24.37 13.43
C ASP A 105 -4.98 23.09 13.91
N ASP A 106 -5.02 22.01 13.10
CA ASP A 106 -5.70 20.74 13.43
C ASP A 106 -4.79 19.80 14.24
N ILE A 107 -4.44 20.25 15.44
CA ILE A 107 -3.57 19.52 16.37
C ILE A 107 -4.35 18.36 17.02
N PRO A 108 -3.87 17.11 16.90
CA PRO A 108 -4.47 15.97 17.60
C PRO A 108 -4.31 16.12 19.10
N THR A 109 -5.43 16.29 19.81
CA THR A 109 -5.46 16.53 21.26
C THR A 109 -6.41 15.60 22.00
N MET A 110 -7.34 14.98 21.28
CA MET A 110 -8.39 14.14 21.87
C MET A 110 -7.91 12.70 21.99
N THR A 111 -7.88 12.17 23.21
CA THR A 111 -7.64 10.75 23.45
C THR A 111 -8.73 9.87 22.84
N THR A 112 -8.48 8.56 22.73
CA THR A 112 -9.49 7.58 22.29
C THR A 112 -10.83 7.70 23.01
N ALA A 113 -10.81 7.91 24.34
CA ALA A 113 -12.01 8.09 25.15
C ALA A 113 -12.78 9.36 24.76
N GLN A 114 -12.07 10.47 24.60
CA GLN A 114 -12.67 11.75 24.19
C GLN A 114 -13.20 11.70 22.75
N ALA A 115 -12.50 11.00 21.85
CA ALA A 115 -12.96 10.78 20.48
C ALA A 115 -14.23 9.92 20.42
N ALA A 116 -14.31 8.89 21.28
CA ALA A 116 -15.49 8.03 21.41
C ALA A 116 -16.71 8.82 21.90
N GLU A 117 -16.51 9.63 22.95
CA GLU A 117 -17.54 10.54 23.47
C GLU A 117 -18.00 11.55 22.40
N TYR A 118 -17.05 12.16 21.69
CA TYR A 118 -17.34 13.13 20.63
C TYR A 118 -18.19 12.57 19.50
N LEU A 119 -17.93 11.32 19.11
CA LEU A 119 -18.64 10.62 18.05
C LEU A 119 -19.89 9.87 18.54
N GLY A 120 -20.12 9.81 19.85
CA GLY A 120 -21.22 9.05 20.46
C GLY A 120 -21.12 7.54 20.21
N VAL A 121 -19.89 7.00 20.15
CA VAL A 121 -19.61 5.57 19.92
C VAL A 121 -18.77 4.98 21.06
N SER A 122 -18.56 3.67 21.06
CA SER A 122 -17.64 3.01 22.01
C SER A 122 -16.17 3.23 21.64
N GLU A 123 -15.28 3.21 22.64
CA GLU A 123 -13.82 3.26 22.42
C GLU A 123 -13.34 2.10 21.53
N ASP A 124 -13.93 0.91 21.65
CA ASP A 124 -13.65 -0.23 20.76
C ASP A 124 -13.92 0.08 19.30
N THR A 125 -14.96 0.89 19.03
CA THR A 125 -15.29 1.34 17.68
C THR A 125 -14.19 2.26 17.15
N ILE A 126 -13.71 3.18 17.98
CA ILE A 126 -12.57 4.05 17.62
C ILE A 126 -11.34 3.19 17.34
N TYR A 127 -11.00 2.25 18.21
CA TYR A 127 -9.83 1.38 18.05
C TYR A 127 -9.92 0.52 16.78
N LEU A 128 -11.09 -0.08 16.51
CA LEU A 128 -11.35 -0.85 15.29
C LEU A 128 -11.11 0.00 14.04
N HIS A 129 -11.60 1.24 14.05
CA HIS A 129 -11.54 2.14 12.91
C HIS A 129 -10.17 2.78 12.72
N ALA A 130 -9.43 2.99 13.80
CA ALA A 130 -8.07 3.50 13.76
C ALA A 130 -7.05 2.44 13.33
N THR A 131 -7.13 1.22 13.89
CA THR A 131 -6.09 0.19 13.70
C THR A 131 -6.39 -0.76 12.55
N ARG A 132 -7.60 -1.33 12.49
CA ARG A 132 -7.95 -2.41 11.54
C ARG A 132 -8.50 -1.89 10.23
N LYS A 133 -9.43 -0.93 10.29
CA LYS A 133 -10.07 -0.38 9.08
C LYS A 133 -9.29 0.80 8.50
N ARG A 134 -8.41 1.43 9.29
CA ARG A 134 -7.61 2.61 8.92
C ARG A 134 -8.47 3.74 8.29
N THR A 135 -9.68 3.91 8.80
CA THR A 135 -10.59 5.01 8.42
C THR A 135 -10.50 6.19 9.38
N LEU A 136 -9.95 5.94 10.57
CA LEU A 136 -9.36 6.96 11.43
C LEU A 136 -7.85 6.72 11.37
N HIS A 137 -7.07 7.78 11.37
CA HIS A 137 -5.62 7.76 11.34
C HIS A 137 -5.06 7.97 12.74
N GLY A 138 -5.49 9.03 13.43
CA GLY A 138 -4.94 9.42 14.73
C GLY A 138 -3.42 9.60 14.73
N GLU A 139 -2.86 10.02 15.86
CA GLU A 139 -1.44 10.20 16.06
C GLU A 139 -0.99 9.50 17.34
N LEU A 140 0.05 8.66 17.25
CA LEU A 140 0.59 7.91 18.37
C LEU A 140 1.65 8.71 19.10
N ILE A 141 1.31 9.23 20.29
CA ILE A 141 2.27 9.89 21.18
C ILE A 141 2.87 8.87 22.14
N GLY A 142 4.21 8.85 22.19
CA GLY A 142 4.98 7.97 23.08
C GLY A 142 4.74 6.47 22.85
N GLY A 143 4.25 6.10 21.66
CA GLY A 143 3.95 4.72 21.27
C GLY A 143 2.80 4.05 22.03
N LYS A 144 2.04 4.80 22.84
CA LYS A 144 1.00 4.24 23.74
C LYS A 144 -0.34 4.97 23.65
N VAL A 145 -0.33 6.27 23.41
CA VAL A 145 -1.54 7.09 23.41
C VAL A 145 -1.87 7.49 21.99
N MET A 146 -3.07 7.16 21.53
CA MET A 146 -3.57 7.61 20.25
C MET A 146 -4.40 8.87 20.46
N LEU A 147 -4.02 9.94 19.78
CA LEU A 147 -4.71 11.22 19.78
C LEU A 147 -5.38 11.46 18.44
N PHE A 148 -6.55 12.08 18.46
CA PHE A 148 -7.34 12.39 17.29
C PHE A 148 -7.56 13.89 17.22
N SER A 149 -7.59 14.42 15.99
CA SER A 149 -7.93 15.81 15.78
C SER A 149 -9.44 15.96 15.61
N LYS A 150 -9.97 17.13 15.97
CA LYS A 150 -11.42 17.37 15.90
C LYS A 150 -11.92 17.34 14.46
N ASN A 151 -11.15 17.86 13.51
CA ASN A 151 -11.55 17.87 12.10
C ASN A 151 -11.57 16.46 11.51
N GLU A 152 -10.62 15.59 11.88
CA GLU A 152 -10.62 14.19 11.50
C GLU A 152 -11.91 13.48 11.98
N LEU A 153 -12.30 13.70 13.24
CA LEU A 153 -13.54 13.14 13.79
C LEU A 153 -14.78 13.68 13.08
N GLU A 154 -14.84 14.98 12.76
CA GLU A 154 -15.95 15.57 11.98
C GLU A 154 -16.04 15.02 10.56
N ARG A 155 -14.91 14.79 9.86
CA ARG A 155 -14.89 14.11 8.55
C ARG A 155 -15.38 12.68 8.63
N TYR A 156 -15.09 12.00 9.74
CA TYR A 156 -15.48 10.63 9.97
C TYR A 156 -16.94 10.45 10.41
N LYS A 157 -17.52 11.46 11.09
CA LYS A 157 -18.91 11.49 11.56
C LYS A 157 -19.98 11.11 10.51
N PRO A 158 -19.97 11.63 9.27
CA PRO A 158 -20.93 11.21 8.24
C PRO A 158 -20.74 9.75 7.80
N LEU A 159 -19.52 9.19 7.89
CA LEU A 159 -19.22 7.81 7.51
C LEU A 159 -19.80 6.79 8.52
N LEU A 160 -20.02 7.20 9.78
CA LEU A 160 -20.73 6.41 10.78
C LEU A 160 -22.23 6.22 10.43
N GLY A 161 -22.82 7.20 9.73
CA GLY A 161 -24.25 7.26 9.41
C GLY A 161 -24.75 6.17 8.44
N HIS A 162 -23.86 5.49 7.70
CA HIS A 162 -24.28 4.45 6.75
C HIS A 162 -24.39 3.04 7.36
N ARG A 163 -24.04 2.82 8.64
CA ARG A 163 -24.16 1.48 9.28
C ARG A 163 -24.75 1.47 10.68
N GLY A 164 -25.32 2.58 11.15
CA GLY A 164 -25.81 2.69 12.52
C GLY A 164 -27.08 3.52 12.66
N ARG A 165 -28.18 3.13 12.00
CA ARG A 165 -29.48 3.43 12.65
C ARG A 165 -29.50 2.62 13.95
N PRO A 166 -29.66 3.24 15.11
CA PRO A 166 -29.86 2.47 16.33
C PRO A 166 -31.08 1.57 16.12
N ARG A 167 -30.93 0.26 16.35
CA ARG A 167 -32.10 -0.59 16.60
C ARG A 167 -32.77 0.03 17.82
N LYS A 168 -33.91 0.69 17.60
CA LYS A 168 -34.83 1.04 18.69
C LYS A 168 -35.11 -0.26 19.43
N ILE A 169 -34.55 -0.42 20.62
CA ILE A 169 -35.08 -1.39 21.57
C ILE A 169 -36.45 -0.84 21.93
N PRO A 170 -37.56 -1.55 21.62
CA PRO A 170 -38.87 -1.08 22.03
C PRO A 170 -38.90 -1.06 23.56
N GLN A 171 -38.93 0.15 24.13
CA GLN A 171 -39.41 0.34 25.50
C GLN A 171 -40.91 0.01 25.49
N ASN A 172 -41.31 -0.77 26.50
CA ASN A 172 -42.67 -1.16 26.89
C ASN A 172 -43.30 -2.37 26.20
N ALA A 173 -43.24 -3.49 26.91
CA ALA A 173 -44.45 -4.21 27.28
C ALA A 173 -44.31 -4.68 28.75
N LYS A 174 -45.06 -3.99 29.61
CA LYS A 174 -45.53 -4.28 30.97
C LYS A 174 -44.93 -5.47 31.72
#